data_AF-A0A6B2T6X4-F1
#
_entry.id   AF-A0A6B2T6X4-F1
#
_cell.length_a   1.000
_cell.length_b   1.000
_cell.length_c   1.000
_cell.angle_alpha   90.00
_cell.angle_beta   90.00
_cell.angle_gamma   90.00
#
_symmetry.space_group_name_H-M   'P 1'
#
loop_
_entity.id
_entity.type
_entity.pdbx_description
1 polymer ?
#
loop_
_entity_poly.entity_id
_entity_poly.type
_entity_poly.pdbx_seq_one_letter_code
_entity_poly.pdbx_strand_id
1 'polypeptide(L)'
;MFDPVIAPSGTLLGLLQRGRGDGTLHALTAPRSEALTALAHCVLNDPRHDWQVENRSLYYARLYLDLHGGLGEIERHLFDAEDVLDTDDSRTGLALAVLGHLASYGRQEALELLRRYAAFGSNWAWALDELALRDTDAGLRALAAPVLARFAPDAEGEADLAAAVRDAYEPRPWRLWEEDP
;
A
#
# COMPACT_ATOMS: atom_id res chain seq x y z
N MET A 1 -14.69 18.45 20.12
CA MET A 1 -14.98 17.07 20.55
C MET A 1 -13.89 16.22 19.92
N PHE A 2 -13.07 15.53 20.71
CA PHE A 2 -12.04 14.65 20.15
C PHE A 2 -12.74 13.39 19.65
N ASP A 3 -12.79 13.20 18.34
CA ASP A 3 -13.22 11.92 17.79
C ASP A 3 -12.11 10.89 18.08
N PRO A 4 -12.42 9.77 18.75
CA PRO A 4 -11.43 8.77 19.04
C PRO A 4 -10.97 8.12 17.72
N VAL A 5 -9.66 8.05 17.51
CA VAL A 5 -9.02 7.44 16.32
C VAL A 5 -9.49 5.98 16.12
N ILE A 6 -9.88 5.31 17.20
CA ILE A 6 -10.46 3.96 17.19
C ILE A 6 -11.93 4.01 17.62
N ALA A 7 -12.80 3.43 16.80
CA ALA A 7 -14.24 3.33 17.03
C ALA A 7 -14.58 2.44 18.26
N PRO A 8 -15.81 2.52 18.81
CA PRO A 8 -16.20 1.73 19.98
C PRO A 8 -16.04 0.21 19.75
N SER A 9 -15.65 -0.55 20.79
CA SER A 9 -15.34 -1.98 20.70
C SER A 9 -16.49 -2.89 20.30
N GLY A 10 -17.74 -2.43 20.46
CA GLY A 10 -18.93 -3.15 20.01
C GLY A 10 -19.32 -2.90 18.56
N THR A 11 -18.66 -1.99 17.83
CA THR A 11 -18.98 -1.72 16.42
C THR A 11 -18.13 -2.55 15.48
N LEU A 12 -18.63 -2.83 14.27
CA LEU A 12 -17.89 -3.56 13.25
C LEU A 12 -16.54 -2.89 12.93
N LEU A 13 -16.55 -1.58 12.68
CA LEU A 13 -15.33 -0.79 12.45
C LEU A 13 -14.35 -0.95 13.60
N GLY A 14 -14.83 -0.83 14.85
CA GLY A 14 -13.98 -0.98 16.01
C GLY A 14 -13.40 -2.38 16.16
N LEU A 15 -14.13 -3.44 15.78
CA LEU A 15 -13.60 -4.80 15.80
C LEU A 15 -12.50 -4.97 14.75
N LEU A 16 -12.71 -4.47 13.53
CA LEU A 16 -11.73 -4.52 12.44
C LEU A 16 -10.46 -3.69 12.74
N GLN A 17 -10.61 -2.50 13.33
CA GLN A 17 -9.49 -1.64 13.74
C GLN A 17 -8.65 -2.23 14.88
N ARG A 18 -9.08 -3.32 15.51
CA ARG A 18 -8.31 -4.02 16.56
C ARG A 18 -7.72 -5.34 16.09
N GLY A 19 -7.95 -5.73 14.83
CA GLY A 19 -7.40 -6.96 14.25
C GLY A 19 -7.80 -8.24 14.99
N ARG A 20 -8.93 -8.24 15.72
CA ARG A 20 -9.39 -9.45 16.42
C ARG A 20 -10.02 -10.42 15.43
N GLY A 21 -9.80 -11.72 15.62
CA GLY A 21 -10.43 -12.77 14.80
C GLY A 21 -11.96 -12.65 14.71
N ASP A 22 -12.59 -12.19 15.79
CA ASP A 22 -14.03 -11.89 15.82
C ASP A 22 -14.43 -10.81 14.79
N GLY A 23 -13.56 -9.84 14.49
CA GLY A 23 -13.83 -8.83 13.47
C GLY A 23 -14.07 -9.41 12.09
N THR A 24 -13.32 -10.47 11.71
CA THR A 24 -13.56 -11.19 10.44
C THR A 24 -14.91 -11.87 10.46
N LEU A 25 -15.23 -12.60 11.53
CA LEU A 25 -16.49 -13.31 11.64
C LEU A 25 -17.68 -12.34 11.53
N HIS A 26 -17.61 -11.23 12.26
CA HIS A 26 -18.63 -10.19 12.19
C HIS A 26 -18.73 -9.58 10.79
N ALA A 27 -17.62 -9.24 10.15
CA ALA A 27 -17.61 -8.69 8.79
C ALA A 27 -18.25 -9.63 7.76
N LEU A 28 -17.99 -10.94 7.84
CA LEU A 28 -18.55 -11.94 6.93
C LEU A 28 -20.05 -12.18 7.13
N THR A 29 -20.58 -11.83 8.32
CA THR A 29 -22.03 -11.92 8.62
C THR A 29 -22.78 -10.62 8.45
N ALA A 30 -22.09 -9.48 8.35
CA ALA A 30 -22.69 -8.16 8.18
C ALA A 30 -23.16 -7.95 6.72
N PRO A 31 -24.04 -6.97 6.45
CA PRO A 31 -24.29 -6.53 5.08
C PRO A 31 -22.97 -6.20 4.38
N ARG A 32 -22.72 -6.83 3.23
CA ARG A 32 -21.44 -6.73 2.52
C ARG A 32 -20.98 -5.30 2.29
N SER A 33 -21.89 -4.40 1.95
CA SER A 33 -21.59 -2.98 1.76
C SER A 33 -21.08 -2.31 3.04
N GLU A 34 -21.66 -2.62 4.19
CA GLU A 34 -21.21 -2.07 5.48
C GLU A 34 -19.84 -2.61 5.87
N ALA A 35 -19.60 -3.91 5.65
CA ALA A 35 -18.31 -4.54 5.89
C ALA A 35 -17.22 -3.95 4.99
N LEU A 36 -17.50 -3.71 3.70
CA LEU A 36 -16.57 -3.08 2.77
C LEU A 36 -16.28 -1.63 3.14
N THR A 37 -17.27 -0.85 3.57
CA THR A 37 -17.06 0.51 4.06
C THR A 37 -16.16 0.54 5.29
N ALA A 38 -16.42 -0.33 6.27
CA ALA A 38 -15.60 -0.42 7.48
C ALA A 38 -14.17 -0.91 7.18
N LEU A 39 -14.03 -1.88 6.28
CA LEU A 39 -12.72 -2.37 5.83
C LEU A 39 -11.92 -1.29 5.10
N ALA A 40 -12.54 -0.57 4.16
CA ALA A 40 -11.91 0.55 3.47
C ALA A 40 -11.43 1.60 4.49
N HIS A 41 -12.29 1.98 5.45
CA HIS A 41 -11.89 2.92 6.49
C HIS A 41 -10.63 2.44 7.25
N CYS A 42 -10.54 1.17 7.62
CA CYS A 42 -9.35 0.64 8.29
C CYS A 42 -8.08 0.70 7.45
N VAL A 43 -8.19 0.45 6.14
CA VAL A 43 -7.03 0.44 5.22
C VAL A 43 -6.55 1.84 4.88
N LEU A 44 -7.48 2.79 4.76
CA LEU A 44 -7.16 4.17 4.37
C LEU A 44 -6.81 5.07 5.56
N ASN A 45 -7.17 4.67 6.79
CA ASN A 45 -6.94 5.45 8.00
C ASN A 45 -6.32 4.53 9.07
N ASP A 46 -5.05 4.20 8.91
CA ASP A 46 -4.33 3.35 9.86
C ASP A 46 -4.14 4.11 11.19
N PRO A 47 -4.78 3.69 12.30
CA PRO A 47 -4.66 4.40 13.57
C PRO A 47 -3.34 4.12 14.31
N ARG A 48 -2.44 3.31 13.73
CA ARG A 48 -1.26 2.79 14.42
C ARG A 48 -0.09 3.75 14.29
N HIS A 49 0.51 4.08 15.44
CA HIS A 49 1.78 4.80 15.47
C HIS A 49 2.98 3.89 15.17
N ASP A 50 2.90 2.61 15.53
CA ASP A 50 3.95 1.62 15.26
C ASP A 50 3.39 0.47 14.43
N TRP A 51 3.49 0.62 13.11
CA TRP A 51 2.98 -0.35 12.14
C TRP A 51 3.90 -1.58 12.00
N GLN A 52 5.12 -1.55 12.53
CA GLN A 52 6.10 -2.64 12.41
C GLN A 52 5.80 -3.82 13.36
N VAL A 53 5.01 -3.58 14.40
CA VAL A 53 4.73 -4.57 15.46
C VAL A 53 3.62 -5.55 15.08
N GLU A 54 2.79 -5.23 14.08
CA GLU A 54 1.69 -6.10 13.66
C GLU A 54 1.39 -6.03 12.16
N ASN A 55 1.08 -7.20 11.57
CA ASN A 55 0.82 -7.34 10.14
C ASN A 55 -0.69 -7.30 9.82
N ARG A 56 -1.28 -6.10 9.84
CA ARG A 56 -2.70 -5.90 9.48
C ARG A 56 -2.98 -5.98 7.99
N SER A 57 -1.98 -5.73 7.16
CA SER A 57 -2.14 -5.76 5.72
C SER A 57 -2.57 -7.14 5.22
N LEU A 58 -1.98 -8.23 5.74
CA LEU A 58 -2.39 -9.59 5.43
C LEU A 58 -3.84 -9.89 5.83
N TYR A 59 -4.22 -9.44 7.02
CA TYR A 59 -5.57 -9.59 7.56
C TYR A 59 -6.61 -8.88 6.68
N TYR A 60 -6.38 -7.61 6.35
CA TYR A 60 -7.30 -6.84 5.51
C TYR A 60 -7.33 -7.34 4.06
N ALA A 61 -6.19 -7.73 3.49
CA ALA A 61 -6.14 -8.31 2.15
C ALA A 61 -6.98 -9.60 2.06
N ARG A 62 -6.91 -10.46 3.08
CA ARG A 62 -7.74 -11.67 3.13
C ARG A 62 -9.22 -11.32 3.17
N LEU A 63 -9.60 -10.34 3.98
CA LEU A 63 -11.00 -9.92 4.09
C LEU A 63 -11.51 -9.26 2.79
N TYR A 64 -10.66 -8.53 2.06
CA TYR A 64 -10.98 -8.02 0.71
C TYR A 64 -11.29 -9.15 -0.27
N LEU A 65 -10.60 -10.30 -0.20
CA LEU A 65 -10.91 -11.47 -1.02
C LEU A 65 -12.23 -12.10 -0.62
N ASP A 66 -12.41 -12.37 0.67
CA ASP A 66 -13.59 -13.06 1.18
C ASP A 66 -14.88 -12.23 0.98
N LEU A 67 -14.77 -10.89 1.02
CA LEU A 67 -15.88 -9.97 0.73
C LEU A 67 -15.98 -9.57 -0.76
N HIS A 68 -15.11 -10.08 -1.63
CA HIS A 68 -15.00 -9.67 -3.03
C HIS A 68 -14.94 -8.13 -3.21
N GLY A 69 -14.20 -7.42 -2.37
CA GLY A 69 -14.11 -5.96 -2.43
C GLY A 69 -13.38 -5.47 -3.68
N GLY A 70 -13.81 -4.32 -4.20
CA GLY A 70 -13.12 -3.60 -5.28
C GLY A 70 -12.02 -2.66 -4.74
N LEU A 71 -11.17 -2.15 -5.62
CA LEU A 71 -10.00 -1.32 -5.26
C LEU A 71 -10.20 0.18 -5.44
N GLY A 72 -11.35 0.63 -5.96
CA GLY A 72 -11.55 2.04 -6.33
C GLY A 72 -11.34 3.06 -5.20
N GLU A 73 -11.69 2.69 -3.96
CA GLU A 73 -11.43 3.53 -2.78
C GLU A 73 -9.93 3.63 -2.47
N ILE A 74 -9.19 2.53 -2.60
CA ILE A 74 -7.73 2.49 -2.42
C ILE A 74 -7.05 3.29 -3.52
N GLU A 75 -7.46 3.11 -4.77
CA GLU A 75 -6.92 3.85 -5.90
C GLU A 75 -7.11 5.37 -5.72
N ARG A 76 -8.31 5.81 -5.35
CA ARG A 76 -8.59 7.22 -5.09
C ARG A 76 -7.76 7.78 -3.93
N HIS A 77 -7.58 7.01 -2.86
CA HIS A 77 -6.77 7.40 -1.71
C HIS A 77 -5.30 7.58 -2.06
N LEU A 78 -4.75 6.65 -2.84
CA LEU A 78 -3.34 6.66 -3.24
C LEU A 78 -3.05 7.78 -4.23
N PHE A 79 -4.00 8.19 -5.07
CA PHE A 79 -3.79 9.30 -6.02
C PHE A 79 -4.47 10.59 -5.57
N ASP A 80 -4.64 10.77 -4.26
CA ASP A 80 -5.19 12.01 -3.72
C ASP A 80 -4.12 13.13 -3.77
N ALA A 81 -4.56 14.36 -4.06
CA ALA A 81 -3.64 15.49 -4.13
C ALA A 81 -2.99 15.83 -2.77
N GLU A 82 -3.61 15.40 -1.67
CA GLU A 82 -3.06 15.56 -0.32
C GLU A 82 -1.73 14.82 -0.13
N ASP A 83 -1.44 13.77 -0.91
CA ASP A 83 -0.16 13.05 -0.90
C ASP A 83 1.04 13.90 -1.35
N VAL A 84 0.80 15.09 -1.91
CA VAL A 84 1.86 16.06 -2.22
C VAL A 84 2.20 16.92 -1.00
N LEU A 85 1.25 17.07 -0.07
CA LEU A 85 1.38 17.93 1.11
C LEU A 85 1.74 17.13 2.36
N ASP A 86 1.16 15.93 2.49
CA ASP A 86 1.47 14.98 3.56
C ASP A 86 2.42 13.91 3.01
N THR A 87 3.68 14.01 3.44
CA THR A 87 4.74 13.09 3.02
C THR A 87 4.97 11.97 4.03
N ASP A 88 4.10 11.83 5.04
CA ASP A 88 4.17 10.73 5.99
C ASP A 88 3.81 9.40 5.31
N ASP A 89 4.78 8.49 5.26
CA ASP A 89 4.62 7.16 4.67
C ASP A 89 3.43 6.39 5.27
N SER A 90 3.05 6.68 6.52
CA SER A 90 1.94 6.02 7.20
C SER A 90 0.58 6.27 6.55
N ARG A 91 0.41 7.37 5.80
CA ARG A 91 -0.83 7.67 5.07
C ARG A 91 -1.14 6.60 4.02
N THR A 92 -0.12 6.12 3.31
CA THR A 92 -0.29 5.21 2.16
C THR A 92 0.27 3.81 2.41
N GLY A 93 1.19 3.64 3.36
CA GLY A 93 1.91 2.39 3.59
C GLY A 93 1.01 1.18 3.83
N LEU A 94 -0.04 1.30 4.66
CA LEU A 94 -0.96 0.18 4.90
C LEU A 94 -1.72 -0.21 3.62
N ALA A 95 -2.19 0.77 2.84
CA ALA A 95 -2.89 0.53 1.59
C ALA A 95 -1.98 -0.17 0.57
N LEU A 96 -0.73 0.24 0.45
CA LEU A 96 0.27 -0.38 -0.42
C LEU A 96 0.58 -1.82 0.01
N ALA A 97 0.77 -2.06 1.30
CA ALA A 97 1.00 -3.41 1.83
C ALA A 97 -0.21 -4.34 1.61
N VAL A 98 -1.44 -3.83 1.73
CA VAL A 98 -2.66 -4.57 1.38
C VAL A 98 -2.68 -4.94 -0.10
N LEU A 99 -2.36 -3.99 -0.99
CA LEU A 99 -2.25 -4.27 -2.43
C LEU A 99 -1.16 -5.32 -2.72
N GLY A 100 -0.04 -5.26 -2.02
CA GLY A 100 1.03 -6.26 -2.11
C GLY A 100 0.50 -7.67 -1.82
N HIS A 101 -0.16 -7.86 -0.68
CA HIS A 101 -0.75 -9.17 -0.37
C HIS A 101 -1.83 -9.60 -1.37
N LEU A 102 -2.68 -8.69 -1.84
CA LEU A 102 -3.67 -9.00 -2.88
C LEU A 102 -3.01 -9.46 -4.18
N ALA A 103 -1.91 -8.81 -4.59
CA ALA A 103 -1.12 -9.23 -5.74
C ALA A 103 -0.51 -10.63 -5.53
N SER A 104 0.02 -10.94 -4.35
CA SER A 104 0.48 -12.30 -3.99
C SER A 104 -0.63 -13.35 -4.05
N TYR A 105 -1.88 -12.96 -3.82
CA TYR A 105 -3.04 -13.84 -4.00
C TYR A 105 -3.55 -13.94 -5.45
N GLY A 106 -2.86 -13.33 -6.42
CA GLY A 106 -3.20 -13.38 -7.84
C GLY A 106 -4.24 -12.34 -8.28
N ARG A 107 -4.52 -11.31 -7.49
CA ARG A 107 -5.35 -10.17 -7.94
C ARG A 107 -4.55 -9.28 -8.89
N GLN A 108 -4.73 -9.51 -10.18
CA GLN A 108 -4.04 -8.76 -11.23
C GLN A 108 -4.26 -7.24 -11.14
N GLU A 109 -5.49 -6.79 -10.85
CA GLU A 109 -5.81 -5.36 -10.68
C GLU A 109 -4.99 -4.70 -9.56
N ALA A 110 -4.66 -5.44 -8.49
CA ALA A 110 -3.83 -4.91 -7.41
C ALA A 110 -2.36 -4.75 -7.83
N LEU A 111 -1.83 -5.71 -8.60
CA LEU A 111 -0.48 -5.62 -9.17
C LEU A 111 -0.37 -4.45 -10.15
N GLU A 112 -1.36 -4.28 -11.01
CA GLU A 112 -1.41 -3.18 -11.99
C GLU A 112 -1.51 -1.81 -11.29
N LEU A 113 -2.31 -1.71 -10.24
CA LEU A 113 -2.40 -0.51 -9.43
C LEU A 113 -1.07 -0.20 -8.73
N LEU A 114 -0.40 -1.19 -8.14
CA LEU A 114 0.94 -1.01 -7.55
C LEU A 114 1.95 -0.51 -8.57
N ARG A 115 1.99 -1.07 -9.78
CA ARG A 115 2.90 -0.60 -10.85
C ARG A 115 2.62 0.84 -11.23
N ARG A 116 1.35 1.20 -11.41
CA ARG A 116 0.95 2.59 -11.71
C ARG A 116 1.35 3.53 -10.58
N TYR A 117 1.17 3.11 -9.34
CA TYR A 117 1.53 3.93 -8.18
C TYR A 117 3.05 4.05 -8.00
N ALA A 118 3.83 2.98 -8.20
CA ALA A 118 5.29 3.08 -8.25
C ALA A 118 5.74 4.04 -9.36
N ALA A 119 5.05 4.07 -10.51
CA ALA A 119 5.39 4.96 -11.62
C ALA A 119 5.05 6.44 -11.36
N PHE A 120 4.01 6.77 -10.59
CA PHE A 120 3.49 8.15 -10.49
C PHE A 120 3.12 8.66 -9.10
N GLY A 121 3.05 7.80 -8.10
CA GLY A 121 2.66 8.14 -6.72
C GLY A 121 3.77 8.82 -5.93
N SER A 122 3.39 9.50 -4.85
CA SER A 122 4.31 10.19 -3.94
C SER A 122 5.16 9.20 -3.14
N ASN A 123 4.54 8.19 -2.52
CA ASN A 123 5.24 7.13 -1.79
C ASN A 123 5.64 5.95 -2.71
N TRP A 124 6.31 6.28 -3.81
CA TRP A 124 6.67 5.31 -4.85
C TRP A 124 7.68 4.27 -4.37
N ALA A 125 8.58 4.63 -3.45
CA ALA A 125 9.62 3.74 -2.94
C ALA A 125 9.02 2.52 -2.23
N TRP A 126 8.04 2.74 -1.35
CA TRP A 126 7.31 1.66 -0.70
C TRP A 126 6.61 0.74 -1.70
N ALA A 127 5.96 1.33 -2.72
CA ALA A 127 5.30 0.54 -3.75
C ALA A 127 6.28 -0.28 -4.59
N LEU A 128 7.48 0.25 -4.84
CA LEU A 128 8.56 -0.46 -5.51
C LEU A 128 9.06 -1.63 -4.65
N ASP A 129 9.19 -1.46 -3.34
CA ASP A 129 9.54 -2.55 -2.41
C ASP A 129 8.45 -3.65 -2.39
N GLU A 130 7.17 -3.28 -2.38
CA GLU A 130 6.07 -4.26 -2.48
C GLU A 130 6.12 -5.05 -3.80
N LEU A 131 6.46 -4.39 -4.90
CA LEU A 131 6.61 -5.02 -6.22
C LEU A 131 7.85 -5.89 -6.31
N ALA A 132 8.97 -5.49 -5.69
CA ALA A 132 10.21 -6.25 -5.71
C ALA A 132 10.05 -7.68 -5.19
N LEU A 133 9.13 -7.89 -4.25
CA LEU A 133 8.82 -9.21 -3.68
C LEU A 133 7.90 -10.08 -4.56
N ARG A 134 7.15 -9.48 -5.49
CA ARG A 134 5.94 -10.10 -6.06
C ARG A 134 5.84 -10.04 -7.58
N ASP A 135 6.49 -9.06 -8.17
CA ASP A 135 6.47 -8.85 -9.61
C ASP A 135 7.55 -9.69 -10.32
N THR A 136 7.32 -9.89 -11.60
CA THR A 136 8.25 -10.42 -12.59
C THR A 136 9.36 -9.41 -12.91
N ASP A 137 10.53 -9.90 -13.33
CA ASP A 137 11.63 -9.02 -13.76
C ASP A 137 11.24 -8.13 -14.94
N ALA A 138 10.39 -8.61 -15.85
CA ALA A 138 9.89 -7.82 -16.97
C ALA A 138 9.02 -6.63 -16.49
N GLY A 139 8.17 -6.86 -15.48
CA GLY A 139 7.37 -5.81 -14.85
C GLY A 139 8.26 -4.77 -14.16
N LEU A 140 9.27 -5.23 -13.41
CA LEU A 140 10.23 -4.34 -12.74
C LEU A 140 11.08 -3.54 -13.73
N ARG A 141 11.56 -4.14 -14.83
CA ARG A 141 12.29 -3.41 -15.88
C ARG A 141 11.46 -2.30 -16.51
N ALA A 142 10.16 -2.53 -16.72
CA ALA A 142 9.27 -1.51 -17.28
C ALA A 142 9.11 -0.26 -16.38
N LEU A 143 9.46 -0.36 -15.09
CA LEU A 143 9.40 0.75 -14.13
C LEU A 143 10.68 1.59 -14.09
N ALA A 144 11.78 1.15 -14.72
CA ALA A 144 13.06 1.87 -14.69
C ALA A 144 12.90 3.32 -15.17
N ALA A 145 12.37 3.50 -16.39
CA ALA A 145 12.21 4.82 -16.99
C ALA A 145 11.36 5.80 -16.15
N PRO A 146 10.12 5.46 -15.72
CA PRO A 146 9.33 6.39 -14.91
C PRO A 146 9.91 6.63 -13.52
N VAL A 147 10.57 5.65 -12.89
CA VAL A 147 11.22 5.84 -11.58
C VAL A 147 12.44 6.74 -11.70
N LEU A 148 13.34 6.47 -12.65
CA LEU A 148 14.56 7.24 -12.84
C LEU A 148 14.30 8.68 -13.31
N ALA A 149 13.20 8.92 -14.03
CA ALA A 149 12.79 10.27 -14.46
C ALA A 149 12.45 11.23 -13.30
N ARG A 150 12.36 10.73 -12.05
CA ARG A 150 12.16 11.55 -10.84
C ARG A 150 13.42 12.30 -10.42
N PHE A 151 14.59 11.83 -10.82
CA PHE A 151 15.87 12.38 -10.42
C PHE A 151 16.38 13.33 -11.50
N ALA A 152 16.81 14.53 -11.08
CA ALA A 152 17.39 15.51 -12.00
C ALA A 152 18.71 14.97 -12.60
N PRO A 153 19.05 15.30 -13.86
CA PRO A 153 20.31 14.90 -14.48
C PRO A 153 21.46 15.82 -14.05
N ASP A 154 21.58 16.07 -12.75
CA ASP A 154 22.62 16.88 -12.11
C ASP A 154 23.14 16.21 -10.84
N ALA A 155 24.11 16.85 -10.17
CA ALA A 155 24.75 16.27 -8.99
C ALA A 155 23.80 16.09 -7.79
N GLU A 156 22.74 16.89 -7.71
CA GLU A 156 21.73 16.77 -6.64
C GLU A 156 20.82 15.57 -6.92
N GLY A 157 20.33 15.43 -8.15
CA GLY A 157 19.56 14.25 -8.55
C GLY A 157 20.34 12.95 -8.49
N GLU A 158 21.65 12.96 -8.80
CA GLU A 158 22.53 11.80 -8.59
C GLU A 158 22.65 11.42 -7.11
N ALA A 159 22.73 12.41 -6.21
CA ALA A 159 22.79 12.18 -4.77
C ALA A 159 21.46 11.63 -4.23
N ASP A 160 20.33 12.15 -4.71
CA ASP A 160 18.99 11.68 -4.36
C ASP A 160 18.74 10.25 -4.85
N LEU A 161 19.17 9.92 -6.08
CA LEU A 161 19.11 8.57 -6.61
C LEU A 161 19.95 7.62 -5.75
N ALA A 162 21.19 8.00 -5.43
CA ALA A 162 22.05 7.20 -4.57
C ALA A 162 21.45 7.01 -3.16
N ALA A 163 20.69 7.99 -2.67
CA ALA A 163 19.95 7.86 -1.42
C ALA A 163 18.81 6.85 -1.53
N ALA A 164 17.97 6.97 -2.55
CA ALA A 164 16.88 6.03 -2.78
C ALA A 164 17.37 4.58 -2.93
N VAL A 165 18.47 4.35 -3.67
CA VAL A 165 19.05 3.01 -3.83
C VAL A 165 19.56 2.45 -2.51
N ARG A 166 20.23 3.27 -1.69
CA ARG A 166 20.80 2.86 -0.40
C ARG A 166 19.71 2.56 0.64
N ASP A 167 18.65 3.35 0.64
CA ASP A 167 17.60 3.30 1.65
C ASP A 167 16.48 2.30 1.25
N ALA A 168 16.50 1.78 0.02
CA ALA A 168 15.59 0.75 -0.45
C ALA A 168 15.64 -0.52 0.41
N TYR A 169 14.47 -1.02 0.81
CA TYR A 169 14.39 -2.27 1.56
C TYR A 169 14.67 -3.47 0.66
N GLU A 170 14.15 -3.44 -0.57
CA GLU A 170 14.33 -4.51 -1.54
C GLU A 170 15.26 -4.07 -2.70
N PRO A 171 16.50 -4.61 -2.77
CA PRO A 171 17.48 -4.16 -3.76
C PRO A 171 17.24 -4.70 -5.18
N ARG A 172 16.27 -5.62 -5.36
CA ARG A 172 16.06 -6.35 -6.61
C ARG A 172 15.79 -5.44 -7.83
N PRO A 173 14.90 -4.43 -7.77
CA PRO A 173 14.64 -3.58 -8.93
C PRO A 173 15.89 -2.82 -9.37
N TRP A 174 16.64 -2.28 -8.42
CA TRP A 174 17.87 -1.52 -8.69
C TRP A 174 18.95 -2.36 -9.35
N ARG A 175 19.17 -3.60 -8.88
CA ARG A 175 20.12 -4.54 -9.51
C ARG A 175 19.71 -4.88 -10.95
N LEU A 176 18.41 -5.07 -11.19
CA LEU A 176 17.91 -5.34 -12.55
C LEU A 176 18.16 -4.17 -13.51
N TRP A 177 18.10 -2.93 -13.03
CA TRP A 177 18.31 -1.73 -13.84
C TRP A 177 19.80 -1.40 -14.03
N GLU A 178 20.67 -1.84 -13.13
CA GLU A 178 22.13 -1.74 -13.31
C GLU A 178 22.63 -2.69 -14.42
N GLU A 179 22.06 -3.90 -14.51
CA GLU A 179 22.44 -4.92 -15.50
C GLU A 179 21.99 -4.61 -16.94
N ASP A 180 20.99 -3.74 -17.11
CA ASP A 180 20.32 -3.40 -18.38
C ASP A 180 19.99 -1.89 -18.42
N PRO A 181 21.00 -1.01 -18.58
CA PRO A 181 20.86 0.44 -18.49
C PRO A 181 20.12 1.11 -19.65
#